data_AF-A0A7S3QR70-F1
#
_entry.id   AF-A0A7S3QR70-F1
#
_cell.length_a   1.000
_cell.length_b   1.000
_cell.length_c   1.000
_cell.angle_alpha   90.00
_cell.angle_beta   90.00
_cell.angle_gamma   90.00
#
_symmetry.space_group_name_H-M   'P 1'
#
loop_
_entity.id
_entity.type
_entity.pdbx_description
1 polymer ?
#
loop_
_entity_poly.entity_id
_entity_poly.type
_entity_poly.pdbx_seq_one_letter_code
_entity_poly.pdbx_strand_id
1 'polypeptide(L)'
;MQALHRHGSLVGSCSTSSSQQSVSRPPVRSLLPSESAGSFIASQRIHASPSCSTSTNKLASSRSSTSRVCAGKLDDMPLFGSSSSSSLSGKPASGKGGKPEGKPNLEDIPLESEVNMDYTALRDFLKAGDWRKAEDETRALLIRLAGEDAMKRGWVYFTEVKTISVTDFQTMDKLWRAASNNKFGYSVQKEIFSQCQKRWAKFFKQIDWVQGENNNYRKWPMEFNYSLDAPRGHLPLTNALRGTQLFQAILEHPAWNKPAKKSIDDIAKEAGKDTLKF
;
A
#
# COMPACT_ATOMS: atom_id res chain seq x y z
N MET A 1 -55.42 -69.32 -12.20
CA MET A 1 -56.82 -69.15 -11.75
C MET A 1 -56.86 -69.14 -10.23
N GLN A 2 -57.05 -67.98 -9.62
CA GLN A 2 -57.90 -67.73 -8.45
C GLN A 2 -57.63 -66.31 -7.95
N ALA A 3 -58.68 -65.74 -7.38
CA ALA A 3 -58.95 -64.32 -7.31
C ALA A 3 -59.06 -63.86 -5.85
N LEU A 4 -58.90 -62.54 -5.68
CA LEU A 4 -59.56 -61.66 -4.70
C LEU A 4 -59.27 -61.88 -3.21
N HIS A 5 -58.84 -60.81 -2.52
CA HIS A 5 -59.63 -60.16 -1.46
C HIS A 5 -58.92 -58.89 -0.91
N ARG A 6 -59.76 -57.91 -0.55
CA ARG A 6 -59.62 -56.80 0.45
C ARG A 6 -59.45 -55.35 -0.04
N HIS A 7 -60.62 -54.70 -0.04
CA HIS A 7 -61.00 -53.36 0.39
C HIS A 7 -59.97 -52.48 1.14
N GLY A 8 -59.92 -51.21 0.71
CA GLY A 8 -60.41 -50.08 1.51
C GLY A 8 -59.41 -49.34 2.40
N SER A 9 -58.96 -48.16 1.96
CA SER A 9 -58.55 -47.10 2.88
C SER A 9 -58.75 -45.73 2.25
N LEU A 10 -59.53 -44.91 2.97
CA LEU A 10 -59.88 -43.52 2.68
C LEU A 10 -58.93 -42.65 3.51
N VAL A 11 -58.17 -41.74 2.90
CA VAL A 11 -57.46 -40.68 3.64
C VAL A 11 -57.73 -39.33 2.96
N GLY A 12 -58.27 -38.42 3.78
CA GLY A 12 -58.78 -37.13 3.38
C GLY A 12 -57.70 -36.08 3.18
N SER A 13 -57.96 -35.21 2.20
CA SER A 13 -57.22 -34.01 1.85
C SER A 13 -57.52 -32.87 2.84
N CYS A 14 -56.49 -32.18 3.32
CA CYS A 14 -56.64 -30.90 4.01
C CYS A 14 -55.97 -29.80 3.18
N SER A 15 -56.80 -28.88 2.69
CA SER A 15 -56.43 -27.67 1.97
C SER A 15 -56.28 -26.52 2.96
N THR A 16 -55.20 -25.76 2.89
CA THR A 16 -55.05 -24.48 3.62
C THR A 16 -54.91 -23.32 2.65
N SER A 17 -55.83 -22.36 2.82
CA SER A 17 -56.06 -21.17 2.01
C SER A 17 -55.32 -19.95 2.55
N SER A 18 -55.01 -19.05 1.62
CA SER A 18 -54.64 -17.63 1.70
C SER A 18 -55.14 -16.82 2.91
N SER A 19 -54.32 -15.86 3.33
CA SER A 19 -54.77 -14.51 3.69
C SER A 19 -53.67 -13.47 3.42
N GLN A 20 -54.00 -12.52 2.55
CA GLN A 20 -53.28 -11.28 2.30
C GLN A 20 -53.74 -10.21 3.30
N GLN A 21 -52.89 -9.24 3.63
CA GLN A 21 -53.36 -7.97 4.16
C GLN A 21 -52.52 -6.79 3.64
N SER A 22 -53.19 -5.97 2.84
CA SER A 22 -52.81 -4.65 2.35
C SER A 22 -53.09 -3.57 3.40
N VAL A 23 -52.27 -2.53 3.49
CA VAL A 23 -52.68 -1.25 4.11
C VAL A 23 -52.12 -0.06 3.33
N SER A 24 -52.96 0.96 3.25
CA SER A 24 -53.00 2.10 2.33
C SER A 24 -52.41 3.41 2.89
N ARG A 25 -51.99 4.30 1.98
CA ARG A 25 -51.81 5.79 2.11
C ARG A 25 -53.16 6.51 2.46
N PRO A 26 -53.32 7.85 2.68
CA PRO A 26 -52.52 9.08 2.33
C PRO A 26 -52.63 10.22 3.42
N PRO A 27 -52.68 11.58 3.21
CA PRO A 27 -52.04 12.56 2.26
C PRO A 27 -51.37 13.84 2.92
N VAL A 28 -50.56 14.55 2.09
CA VAL A 28 -50.24 16.00 1.90
C VAL A 28 -50.57 17.09 2.98
N ARG A 29 -49.58 17.93 3.34
CA ARG A 29 -49.70 19.42 3.38
C ARG A 29 -48.34 20.16 3.41
N SER A 30 -48.33 21.28 2.68
CA SER A 30 -47.32 22.32 2.40
C SER A 30 -46.88 23.19 3.60
N LEU A 31 -45.70 23.82 3.53
CA LEU A 31 -45.48 25.30 3.64
C LEU A 31 -43.98 25.71 3.69
N LEU A 32 -43.59 26.64 2.81
CA LEU A 32 -42.46 27.59 2.93
C LEU A 32 -42.87 28.78 3.84
N PRO A 33 -41.94 29.58 4.41
CA PRO A 33 -41.33 30.78 3.78
C PRO A 33 -39.81 30.89 4.09
N SER A 34 -38.88 31.53 3.34
CA SER A 34 -38.68 32.84 2.69
C SER A 34 -38.38 34.04 3.61
N GLU A 35 -37.21 34.66 3.35
CA GLU A 35 -36.80 36.08 3.57
C GLU A 35 -36.35 36.53 4.98
N SER A 36 -35.42 37.48 5.22
CA SER A 36 -34.52 38.37 4.44
C SER A 36 -33.48 38.98 5.43
N ALA A 37 -32.22 39.19 5.04
CA ALA A 37 -31.56 40.47 4.71
C ALA A 37 -31.32 41.52 5.83
N GLY A 38 -30.05 42.01 5.88
CA GLY A 38 -29.61 43.31 6.43
C GLY A 38 -29.16 43.31 7.90
N SER A 39 -28.20 44.11 8.37
CA SER A 39 -27.29 45.11 7.79
C SER A 39 -26.51 45.74 8.97
N PHE A 40 -25.21 46.06 8.79
CA PHE A 40 -24.40 47.10 9.48
C PHE A 40 -24.25 46.97 11.04
N ILE A 41 -23.17 47.34 11.73
CA ILE A 41 -22.50 48.65 11.87
C ILE A 41 -21.08 48.43 12.45
N ALA A 42 -20.22 49.40 12.16
CA ALA A 42 -18.83 49.60 12.54
C ALA A 42 -18.52 49.78 14.05
N SER A 43 -17.21 49.70 14.35
CA SER A 43 -16.45 50.49 15.33
C SER A 43 -16.84 50.44 16.82
N GLN A 44 -15.93 49.94 17.67
CA GLN A 44 -15.28 50.85 18.63
C GLN A 44 -13.97 50.31 19.23
N ARG A 45 -12.97 51.20 19.18
CA ARG A 45 -11.71 51.20 19.92
C ARG A 45 -11.97 51.77 21.33
N ILE A 46 -11.45 51.12 22.37
CA ILE A 46 -11.16 51.71 23.68
C ILE A 46 -9.99 50.90 24.26
N HIS A 47 -8.75 51.37 24.13
CA HIS A 47 -8.00 52.22 25.07
C HIS A 47 -7.63 51.55 26.41
N ALA A 48 -6.31 51.65 26.68
CA ALA A 48 -5.68 51.84 27.99
C ALA A 48 -5.28 50.60 28.82
N SER A 49 -3.96 50.34 28.80
CA SER A 49 -3.15 49.96 29.96
C SER A 49 -3.35 50.98 31.12
N PRO A 50 -2.96 50.71 32.39
CA PRO A 50 -1.54 50.75 32.76
C PRO A 50 -1.09 49.87 33.96
N SER A 51 0.23 49.94 34.21
CA SER A 51 0.96 49.86 35.50
C SER A 51 1.07 48.49 36.21
N CYS A 52 2.30 47.95 36.41
CA CYS A 52 3.26 48.30 37.49
C CYS A 52 2.69 47.85 38.85
N SER A 53 3.32 47.00 39.69
CA SER A 53 4.72 46.93 40.12
C SER A 53 4.92 45.68 41.00
N THR A 54 6.15 45.16 41.05
CA THR A 54 6.95 44.75 42.24
C THR A 54 6.20 44.12 43.44
N SER A 55 6.62 43.00 44.03
CA SER A 55 7.85 42.91 44.81
C SER A 55 8.00 41.54 45.52
N THR A 56 9.24 41.03 45.49
CA THR A 56 10.02 40.46 46.61
C THR A 56 9.48 39.30 47.47
N ASN A 57 10.26 38.20 47.50
CA ASN A 57 11.11 37.78 48.64
C ASN A 57 11.99 36.60 48.18
N LYS A 58 13.32 36.71 48.03
CA LYS A 58 14.42 36.72 49.03
C LYS A 58 14.37 35.53 50.01
N LEU A 59 15.26 34.55 49.81
CA LEU A 59 16.47 34.24 50.62
C LEU A 59 16.15 33.27 51.80
N ALA A 60 16.96 32.29 52.20
CA ALA A 60 18.39 32.09 52.02
C ALA A 60 18.80 30.63 52.42
N SER A 61 19.98 30.22 51.92
CA SER A 61 21.10 29.62 52.67
C SER A 61 20.93 28.27 53.39
N SER A 62 21.93 27.42 53.58
CA SER A 62 23.36 27.32 53.23
C SER A 62 23.87 26.05 53.94
N ARG A 63 24.77 25.23 53.40
CA ARG A 63 26.23 25.16 53.68
C ARG A 63 26.68 23.82 53.07
N SER A 64 27.70 23.70 52.20
CA SER A 64 29.15 24.02 52.29
C SER A 64 29.95 23.08 53.18
N SER A 65 30.92 22.35 52.59
CA SER A 65 32.35 22.20 52.98
C SER A 65 33.02 21.04 52.19
N THR A 66 33.89 21.31 51.18
CA THR A 66 35.39 21.29 51.17
C THR A 66 36.01 19.87 51.34
N SER A 67 37.03 19.37 50.62
CA SER A 67 38.26 19.99 50.05
C SER A 67 39.10 19.03 49.15
N ARG A 68 39.76 19.55 48.08
CA ARG A 68 41.21 19.49 47.68
C ARG A 68 41.98 18.12 47.61
N VAL A 69 43.00 17.80 46.78
CA VAL A 69 43.89 18.36 45.70
C VAL A 69 44.38 17.13 44.85
N CYS A 70 44.86 17.21 43.60
CA CYS A 70 46.28 17.34 43.21
C CYS A 70 46.45 17.39 41.68
N ALA A 71 47.45 18.16 41.25
CA ALA A 71 47.91 18.39 39.89
C ALA A 71 48.78 17.24 39.34
N GLY A 72 48.82 17.10 38.02
CA GLY A 72 49.75 16.25 37.28
C GLY A 72 49.90 16.76 35.85
N LYS A 73 51.15 16.87 35.40
CA LYS A 73 51.64 17.72 34.31
C LYS A 73 51.77 16.97 32.98
N LEU A 74 51.69 17.76 31.91
CA LEU A 74 51.91 17.47 30.49
C LEU A 74 53.41 17.27 30.22
N ASP A 75 53.84 16.17 29.58
CA ASP A 75 55.12 16.04 28.85
C ASP A 75 55.05 14.87 27.83
N ASP A 76 55.74 15.08 26.70
CA ASP A 76 55.83 14.37 25.42
C ASP A 76 56.13 12.85 25.40
N MET A 77 55.65 12.14 24.37
CA MET A 77 56.47 11.26 23.50
C MET A 77 55.70 10.74 22.26
N PRO A 78 56.24 10.87 21.02
CA PRO A 78 55.63 10.41 19.77
C PRO A 78 56.04 8.99 19.38
N LEU A 79 55.12 8.24 18.77
CA LEU A 79 55.39 6.97 18.08
C LEU A 79 54.71 6.95 16.71
N PHE A 80 55.07 7.94 15.86
CA PHE A 80 54.83 7.86 14.42
C PHE A 80 55.96 7.02 13.81
N GLY A 81 55.69 5.73 13.61
CA GLY A 81 56.55 4.85 12.82
C GLY A 81 56.49 5.24 11.35
N SER A 82 57.54 5.93 10.90
CA SER A 82 57.81 6.15 9.48
C SER A 82 58.48 4.91 8.90
N SER A 83 57.86 4.33 7.87
CA SER A 83 58.58 3.53 6.87
C SER A 83 58.04 3.88 5.49
N SER A 84 58.92 4.47 4.70
CA SER A 84 58.78 4.78 3.28
C SER A 84 59.13 3.56 2.41
N SER A 85 58.90 3.71 1.10
CA SER A 85 59.19 2.81 -0.03
C SER A 85 58.05 1.83 -0.38
N SER A 86 57.64 1.62 -1.62
CA SER A 86 58.00 2.22 -2.92
C SER A 86 56.99 1.70 -3.98
N SER A 87 56.66 2.58 -4.93
CA SER A 87 56.49 2.32 -6.36
C SER A 87 55.73 1.06 -6.83
N LEU A 88 54.49 1.25 -7.33
CA LEU A 88 54.04 0.67 -8.61
C LEU A 88 52.89 1.54 -9.18
N SER A 89 53.24 2.43 -10.10
CA SER A 89 52.31 3.10 -11.01
C SER A 89 51.79 2.10 -12.03
N GLY A 90 50.71 1.40 -11.69
CA GLY A 90 49.90 0.62 -12.61
C GLY A 90 48.76 1.46 -13.17
N LYS A 91 48.80 1.76 -14.48
CA LYS A 91 47.64 2.19 -15.26
C LYS A 91 46.50 1.18 -15.08
N PRO A 92 45.27 1.57 -14.70
CA PRO A 92 44.10 0.84 -15.13
C PRO A 92 43.69 1.37 -16.50
N ALA A 93 43.69 0.44 -17.46
CA ALA A 93 43.15 0.63 -18.77
C ALA A 93 41.72 1.20 -18.68
N SER A 94 41.44 2.17 -19.55
CA SER A 94 40.10 2.56 -19.96
C SER A 94 39.43 1.33 -20.57
N GLY A 95 38.78 0.55 -19.70
CA GLY A 95 37.92 -0.57 -20.07
C GLY A 95 36.57 0.00 -20.45
N LYS A 96 36.22 -0.21 -21.73
CA LYS A 96 34.91 0.05 -22.33
C LYS A 96 33.77 -0.26 -21.35
N GLY A 97 33.08 0.80 -20.91
CA GLY A 97 31.82 0.69 -20.20
C GLY A 97 30.79 -0.03 -21.06
N GLY A 98 30.24 -1.10 -20.50
CA GLY A 98 29.29 -1.98 -21.14
C GLY A 98 28.05 -1.25 -21.68
N LYS A 99 27.63 -1.73 -22.84
CA LYS A 99 26.29 -1.67 -23.43
C LYS A 99 25.19 -1.44 -22.36
N PRO A 100 24.31 -0.42 -22.49
CA PRO A 100 23.18 -0.30 -21.59
C PRO A 100 22.29 -1.52 -21.81
N GLU A 101 22.13 -2.33 -20.76
CA GLU A 101 21.15 -3.40 -20.71
C GLU A 101 19.77 -2.79 -21.05
N GLY A 102 19.16 -3.31 -22.12
CA GLY A 102 17.94 -2.75 -22.70
C GLY A 102 16.84 -2.70 -21.65
N LYS A 103 16.40 -1.49 -21.32
CA LYS A 103 15.16 -1.29 -20.57
C LYS A 103 14.05 -2.00 -21.36
N PRO A 104 13.22 -2.86 -20.74
CA PRO A 104 12.05 -3.38 -21.42
C PRO A 104 11.21 -2.18 -21.84
N ASN A 105 10.94 -2.05 -23.13
CA ASN A 105 10.09 -0.98 -23.61
C ASN A 105 8.68 -1.21 -23.06
N LEU A 106 8.12 -0.20 -22.38
CA LEU A 106 6.79 -0.28 -21.78
C LEU A 106 5.69 -0.61 -22.80
N GLU A 107 5.95 -0.33 -24.07
CA GLU A 107 5.04 -0.61 -25.19
C GLU A 107 4.98 -2.10 -25.56
N ASP A 108 6.03 -2.87 -25.24
CA ASP A 108 6.10 -4.30 -25.58
C ASP A 108 5.38 -5.18 -24.55
N ILE A 109 4.85 -4.59 -23.47
CA ILE A 109 4.20 -5.33 -22.40
C ILE A 109 2.74 -5.58 -22.79
N PRO A 110 2.31 -6.85 -22.87
CA PRO A 110 0.92 -7.19 -23.12
C PRO A 110 0.01 -6.62 -22.01
N LEU A 111 -0.97 -5.81 -22.42
CA LEU A 111 -2.01 -5.29 -21.54
C LEU A 111 -3.14 -6.31 -21.40
N GLU A 112 -2.83 -7.45 -20.78
CA GLU A 112 -3.77 -8.55 -20.61
C GLU A 112 -4.77 -8.22 -19.50
N SER A 113 -6.05 -8.51 -19.74
CA SER A 113 -7.12 -8.41 -18.74
C SER A 113 -8.11 -9.54 -18.91
N GLU A 114 -8.56 -10.13 -17.81
CA GLU A 114 -9.66 -11.11 -17.81
C GLU A 114 -11.04 -10.44 -17.83
N VAL A 115 -11.11 -9.18 -17.38
CA VAL A 115 -12.36 -8.42 -17.24
C VAL A 115 -12.48 -7.28 -18.25
N ASN A 116 -11.62 -7.26 -19.28
CA ASN A 116 -11.52 -6.18 -20.28
C ASN A 116 -11.28 -4.79 -19.67
N MET A 117 -10.42 -4.71 -18.66
CA MET A 117 -9.99 -3.46 -18.05
C MET A 117 -8.98 -2.73 -18.95
N ASP A 118 -9.08 -1.41 -19.00
CA ASP A 118 -8.14 -0.58 -19.75
C ASP A 118 -6.95 -0.15 -18.87
N TYR A 119 -5.75 -0.60 -19.23
CA TYR A 119 -4.50 -0.27 -18.57
C TYR A 119 -3.65 0.77 -19.31
N THR A 120 -4.14 1.31 -20.43
CA THR A 120 -3.40 2.27 -21.26
C THR A 120 -3.06 3.53 -20.49
N ALA A 121 -4.01 4.09 -19.73
CA ALA A 121 -3.79 5.27 -18.90
C ALA A 121 -2.65 5.06 -17.88
N LEU A 122 -2.64 3.91 -17.20
CA LEU A 122 -1.58 3.55 -16.26
C LEU A 122 -0.22 3.45 -16.97
N ARG A 123 -0.16 2.77 -18.13
CA ARG A 123 1.06 2.66 -18.94
C ARG A 123 1.56 4.04 -19.35
N ASP A 124 0.68 4.92 -19.80
CA ASP A 124 1.05 6.23 -20.33
C ASP A 124 1.57 7.15 -19.22
N PHE A 125 0.95 7.14 -18.03
CA PHE A 125 1.48 7.86 -16.85
C PHE A 125 2.85 7.32 -16.42
N LEU A 126 3.03 6.00 -16.39
CA LEU A 126 4.30 5.37 -16.06
C LEU A 126 5.39 5.70 -17.09
N LYS A 127 5.04 5.73 -18.38
CA LYS A 127 5.95 6.11 -19.48
C LYS A 127 6.35 7.58 -19.39
N ALA A 128 5.43 8.45 -19.00
CA ALA A 128 5.71 9.87 -18.76
C ALA A 128 6.56 10.12 -17.49
N GLY A 129 6.72 9.13 -16.62
CA GLY A 129 7.36 9.30 -15.32
C GLY A 129 6.48 10.02 -14.29
N ASP A 130 5.17 10.14 -14.55
CA ASP A 130 4.18 10.75 -13.66
C ASP A 130 3.75 9.74 -12.58
N TRP A 131 4.68 9.35 -11.70
CA TRP A 131 4.47 8.33 -10.66
C TRP A 131 3.27 8.60 -9.76
N ARG A 132 2.97 9.88 -9.51
CA ARG A 132 1.80 10.26 -8.71
C ARG A 132 0.48 9.93 -9.41
N LYS A 133 0.36 10.28 -10.69
CA LYS A 133 -0.87 9.95 -11.46
C LYS A 133 -0.98 8.45 -11.67
N ALA A 134 0.13 7.76 -11.90
CA ALA A 134 0.17 6.30 -11.99
C ALA A 134 -0.32 5.62 -10.70
N GLU A 135 0.07 6.13 -9.52
CA GLU A 135 -0.43 5.66 -8.23
C GLU A 135 -1.94 5.90 -8.06
N ASP A 136 -2.42 7.10 -8.41
CA ASP A 136 -3.85 7.42 -8.31
C ASP A 136 -4.69 6.57 -9.29
N GLU A 137 -4.19 6.31 -10.50
CA GLU A 137 -4.83 5.41 -11.47
C GLU A 137 -4.78 3.94 -11.00
N THR A 138 -3.67 3.49 -10.41
CA THR A 138 -3.56 2.13 -9.84
C THR A 138 -4.60 1.92 -8.75
N ARG A 139 -4.81 2.92 -7.88
CA ARG A 139 -5.86 2.88 -6.86
C ARG A 139 -7.25 2.82 -7.48
N ALA A 140 -7.51 3.62 -8.53
CA ALA A 140 -8.78 3.61 -9.23
C ALA A 140 -9.04 2.25 -9.90
N LEU A 141 -8.05 1.66 -10.55
CA LEU A 141 -8.12 0.33 -11.15
C LEU A 141 -8.43 -0.75 -10.11
N LEU A 142 -7.76 -0.75 -8.95
CA LEU A 142 -8.07 -1.69 -7.88
C LEU A 142 -9.53 -1.59 -7.39
N ILE A 143 -10.05 -0.36 -7.29
CA ILE A 143 -11.45 -0.13 -6.91
C ILE A 143 -12.40 -0.66 -7.99
N ARG A 144 -12.11 -0.43 -9.28
CA ARG A 144 -12.92 -0.95 -10.39
C ARG A 144 -12.89 -2.48 -10.45
N LEU A 145 -11.71 -3.09 -10.28
CA LEU A 145 -11.51 -4.55 -10.28
C LEU A 145 -12.21 -5.24 -9.10
N ALA A 146 -12.33 -4.57 -7.96
CA ALA A 146 -13.05 -5.11 -6.80
C ALA A 146 -14.58 -5.11 -6.97
N GLY A 147 -15.12 -4.43 -7.99
CA GLY A 147 -16.54 -4.43 -8.36
C GLY A 147 -17.30 -3.15 -7.98
N GLU A 148 -18.60 -3.14 -8.27
CA GLU A 148 -19.46 -1.95 -8.15
C GLU A 148 -19.58 -1.42 -6.72
N ASP A 149 -19.62 -2.32 -5.73
CA ASP A 149 -19.72 -1.93 -4.32
C ASP A 149 -18.46 -1.20 -3.84
N ALA A 150 -17.29 -1.57 -4.38
CA ALA A 150 -16.05 -0.86 -4.16
C ALA A 150 -16.04 0.52 -4.81
N MET A 151 -16.57 0.63 -6.03
CA MET A 151 -16.70 1.92 -6.73
C MET A 151 -17.60 2.90 -5.98
N LYS A 152 -18.75 2.45 -5.48
CA LYS A 152 -19.71 3.30 -4.74
C LYS A 152 -19.11 3.91 -3.46
N ARG A 153 -18.22 3.18 -2.77
CA ARG A 153 -17.61 3.64 -1.51
C ARG A 153 -16.22 4.25 -1.68
N GLY A 154 -15.53 4.01 -2.79
CA GLY A 154 -14.22 4.57 -3.09
C GLY A 154 -13.04 3.88 -2.39
N TRP A 155 -13.21 2.64 -1.89
CA TRP A 155 -12.11 1.83 -1.33
C TRP A 155 -12.40 0.32 -1.44
N VAL A 156 -11.37 -0.50 -1.29
CA VAL A 156 -11.44 -1.97 -1.42
C VAL A 156 -11.36 -2.64 -0.04
N TYR A 157 -12.17 -3.67 0.20
CA TYR A 157 -12.04 -4.55 1.35
C TYR A 157 -11.11 -5.73 1.03
N PHE A 158 -10.45 -6.27 2.06
CA PHE A 158 -9.51 -7.39 1.91
C PHE A 158 -10.17 -8.66 1.36
N THR A 159 -11.49 -8.83 1.54
CA THR A 159 -12.25 -9.97 1.02
C THR A 159 -12.41 -9.93 -0.49
N GLU A 160 -12.53 -8.74 -1.09
CA GLU A 160 -12.72 -8.56 -2.53
C GLU A 160 -11.41 -8.62 -3.29
N VAL A 161 -10.27 -8.41 -2.63
CA VAL A 161 -8.96 -8.62 -3.27
C VAL A 161 -8.84 -10.04 -3.83
N LYS A 162 -9.50 -11.02 -3.21
CA LYS A 162 -9.52 -12.41 -3.66
C LYS A 162 -10.35 -12.64 -4.94
N THR A 163 -11.24 -11.70 -5.30
CA THR A 163 -12.07 -11.80 -6.51
C THR A 163 -11.41 -11.15 -7.72
N ILE A 164 -10.35 -10.35 -7.50
CA ILE A 164 -9.57 -9.74 -8.57
C ILE A 164 -8.79 -10.83 -9.30
N SER A 165 -8.77 -10.77 -10.63
CA SER A 165 -8.12 -11.80 -11.43
C SER A 165 -6.59 -11.79 -11.24
N VAL A 166 -5.98 -12.94 -11.49
CA VAL A 166 -4.53 -13.09 -11.45
C VAL A 166 -3.88 -12.28 -12.58
N THR A 167 -4.45 -12.33 -13.77
CA THR A 167 -3.93 -11.66 -14.97
C THR A 167 -3.89 -10.14 -14.77
N ASP A 168 -4.96 -9.55 -14.25
CA ASP A 168 -5.07 -8.10 -14.01
C ASP A 168 -4.01 -7.62 -13.01
N PHE A 169 -3.81 -8.35 -11.89
CA PHE A 169 -2.75 -8.04 -10.94
C PHE A 169 -1.35 -8.15 -11.56
N GLN A 170 -1.12 -9.18 -12.38
CA GLN A 170 0.16 -9.35 -13.06
C GLN A 170 0.42 -8.24 -14.08
N THR A 171 -0.59 -7.80 -14.83
CA THR A 171 -0.46 -6.69 -15.79
C THR A 171 -0.06 -5.40 -15.10
N MET A 172 -0.75 -5.02 -14.01
CA MET A 172 -0.39 -3.85 -13.22
C MET A 172 1.06 -3.94 -12.69
N ASP A 173 1.45 -5.07 -12.12
CA ASP A 173 2.80 -5.25 -11.57
C ASP A 173 3.90 -5.23 -12.65
N LYS A 174 3.66 -5.88 -13.81
CA LYS A 174 4.58 -5.85 -14.96
C LYS A 174 4.84 -4.41 -15.41
N LEU A 175 3.80 -3.59 -15.51
CA LEU A 175 3.90 -2.18 -15.89
C LEU A 175 4.73 -1.38 -14.87
N TRP A 176 4.39 -1.49 -13.59
CA TRP A 176 5.13 -0.81 -12.51
C TRP A 176 6.61 -1.19 -12.50
N ARG A 177 6.91 -2.48 -12.65
CA ARG A 177 8.29 -2.98 -12.65
C ARG A 177 9.06 -2.52 -13.87
N ALA A 178 8.49 -2.60 -15.06
CA ALA A 178 9.18 -2.20 -16.27
C ALA A 178 9.51 -0.69 -16.27
N ALA A 179 8.58 0.15 -15.82
CA ALA A 179 8.78 1.59 -15.75
C ALA A 179 9.86 1.97 -14.72
N SER A 180 9.96 1.21 -13.63
CA SER A 180 10.79 1.54 -12.47
C SER A 180 12.10 0.74 -12.40
N ASN A 181 12.49 0.04 -13.47
CA ASN A 181 13.64 -0.85 -13.46
C ASN A 181 13.59 -1.90 -12.32
N ASN A 182 12.42 -2.53 -12.14
CA ASN A 182 12.09 -3.50 -11.08
C ASN A 182 12.19 -2.94 -9.65
N LYS A 183 12.10 -1.62 -9.47
CA LYS A 183 12.16 -0.99 -8.15
C LYS A 183 10.81 -0.95 -7.45
N PHE A 184 9.73 -0.74 -8.19
CA PHE A 184 8.35 -0.61 -7.70
C PHE A 184 7.47 -1.76 -8.19
N GLY A 185 6.36 -2.00 -7.49
CA GLY A 185 5.40 -3.08 -7.79
C GLY A 185 5.04 -3.91 -6.56
N TYR A 186 3.88 -4.56 -6.61
CA TYR A 186 3.39 -5.42 -5.53
C TYR A 186 4.22 -6.71 -5.39
N SER A 187 4.76 -7.25 -6.48
CA SER A 187 5.65 -8.42 -6.40
C SER A 187 6.95 -8.08 -5.66
N VAL A 188 7.47 -6.86 -5.87
CA VAL A 188 8.66 -6.35 -5.20
C VAL A 188 8.39 -6.16 -3.71
N GLN A 189 7.24 -5.58 -3.37
CA GLN A 189 6.80 -5.46 -1.98
C GLN A 189 6.63 -6.82 -1.31
N LYS A 190 6.08 -7.83 -2.00
CA LYS A 190 5.95 -9.20 -1.48
C LYS A 190 7.31 -9.81 -1.16
N GLU A 191 8.31 -9.62 -2.02
CA GLU A 191 9.67 -10.10 -1.80
C GLU A 191 10.28 -9.46 -0.55
N ILE A 192 10.17 -8.14 -0.42
CA ILE A 192 10.68 -7.40 0.74
C ILE A 192 9.94 -7.82 2.02
N PHE A 193 8.61 -8.00 1.95
CA PHE A 193 7.81 -8.48 3.08
C PHE A 193 8.25 -9.88 3.55
N SER A 194 8.58 -10.75 2.59
CA SER A 194 9.13 -12.08 2.88
C SER A 194 10.51 -12.01 3.52
N GLN A 195 11.40 -11.13 3.02
CA GLN A 195 12.72 -10.86 3.62
C GLN A 195 12.60 -10.32 5.05
N CYS A 196 11.54 -9.56 5.34
CA CYS A 196 11.22 -9.04 6.67
C CYS A 196 10.56 -10.08 7.59
N GLN A 197 10.53 -11.37 7.22
CA GLN A 197 9.86 -12.44 7.97
C GLN A 197 8.37 -12.12 8.26
N LYS A 198 7.69 -11.45 7.31
CA LYS A 198 6.31 -11.00 7.44
C LYS A 198 6.04 -10.04 8.62
N ARG A 199 7.06 -9.34 9.11
CA ARG A 199 6.92 -8.35 10.20
C ARG A 199 6.63 -6.95 9.66
N TRP A 200 5.40 -6.47 9.83
CA TRP A 200 4.93 -5.17 9.33
C TRP A 200 5.81 -3.98 9.74
N ALA A 201 6.24 -3.89 11.00
CA ALA A 201 7.07 -2.78 11.48
C ALA A 201 8.42 -2.69 10.74
N LYS A 202 9.07 -3.83 10.49
CA LYS A 202 10.34 -3.88 9.72
C LYS A 202 10.10 -3.55 8.25
N PHE A 203 9.01 -4.09 7.71
CA PHE A 203 8.64 -3.89 6.32
C PHE A 203 8.35 -2.42 6.00
N PHE A 204 7.53 -1.74 6.81
CA PHE A 204 7.21 -0.32 6.61
C PHE A 204 8.44 0.59 6.72
N LYS A 205 9.41 0.23 7.57
CA LYS A 205 10.70 0.92 7.64
C LYS A 205 11.53 0.70 6.37
N GLN A 206 11.52 -0.52 5.83
CA GLN A 206 12.30 -0.87 4.63
C GLN A 206 11.78 -0.17 3.36
N ILE A 207 10.46 -0.01 3.22
CA ILE A 207 9.84 0.69 2.09
C ILE A 207 9.64 2.19 2.35
N ASP A 208 10.13 2.70 3.48
CA ASP A 208 10.04 4.11 3.90
C ASP A 208 8.62 4.68 3.96
N TRP A 209 7.71 3.95 4.61
CA TRP A 209 6.32 4.41 4.87
C TRP A 209 6.13 4.95 6.29
N VAL A 210 7.14 4.80 7.14
CA VAL A 210 7.17 5.32 8.51
C VAL A 210 8.37 6.25 8.69
N GLN A 211 8.21 7.25 9.55
CA GLN A 211 9.22 8.25 9.85
C GLN A 211 9.47 8.40 11.35
N GLY A 212 10.69 8.83 11.68
CA GLY A 212 11.14 9.08 13.04
C GLY A 212 11.36 7.82 13.87
N GLU A 213 11.78 8.02 15.12
CA GLU A 213 12.07 6.94 16.07
C GLU A 213 10.79 6.22 16.53
N ASN A 214 9.65 6.90 16.46
CA ASN A 214 8.35 6.38 16.90
C ASN A 214 7.59 5.59 15.82
N ASN A 215 8.19 5.40 14.63
CA ASN A 215 7.56 4.73 13.47
C ASN A 215 6.18 5.33 13.10
N ASN A 216 6.07 6.66 13.12
CA ASN A 216 4.83 7.32 12.73
C ASN A 216 4.61 7.16 11.22
N TYR A 217 3.39 6.82 10.80
CA TYR A 217 3.06 6.73 9.38
C TYR A 217 3.23 8.07 8.69
N ARG A 218 3.79 8.04 7.47
CA ARG A 218 3.84 9.19 6.59
C ARG A 218 2.43 9.61 6.18
N LYS A 219 2.19 10.92 6.13
CA LYS A 219 0.90 11.49 5.74
C LYS A 219 0.77 11.51 4.22
N TRP A 220 -0.20 10.75 3.73
CA TRP A 220 -0.64 10.88 2.36
C TRP A 220 -1.36 12.22 2.19
N PRO A 221 -1.16 12.96 1.08
CA PRO A 221 -0.33 12.63 -0.06
C PRO A 221 1.09 13.20 -0.07
N MET A 222 1.40 14.20 0.77
CA MET A 222 2.55 15.09 0.59
C MET A 222 3.87 14.52 1.11
N GLU A 223 3.86 13.59 2.06
CA GLU A 223 5.08 13.07 2.71
C GLU A 223 5.70 11.85 2.01
N PHE A 224 5.08 11.35 0.92
CA PHE A 224 5.56 10.24 0.12
C PHE A 224 6.43 10.71 -1.05
N ASN A 225 7.41 9.90 -1.44
CA ASN A 225 8.33 10.21 -2.53
C ASN A 225 7.86 9.57 -3.84
N TYR A 226 7.42 10.40 -4.79
CA TYR A 226 6.97 9.98 -6.13
C TYR A 226 8.09 10.14 -7.18
N SER A 227 9.32 9.78 -6.82
CA SER A 227 10.48 9.75 -7.72
C SER A 227 11.10 8.35 -7.75
N LEU A 228 11.90 8.08 -8.78
CA LEU A 228 12.76 6.91 -8.84
C LEU A 228 13.83 6.88 -7.74
N ASP A 229 14.05 7.98 -7.00
CA ASP A 229 14.95 8.02 -5.85
C ASP A 229 14.37 7.30 -4.62
N ALA A 230 13.05 7.14 -4.55
CA ALA A 230 12.37 6.46 -3.45
C ALA A 230 12.86 5.01 -3.28
N PRO A 231 12.88 4.43 -2.07
CA PRO A 231 13.43 3.10 -1.84
C PRO A 231 12.66 2.01 -2.60
N ARG A 232 13.30 0.85 -2.75
CA ARG A 232 12.69 -0.31 -3.40
C ARG A 232 11.39 -0.69 -2.69
N GLY A 233 10.32 -0.88 -3.45
CA GLY A 233 8.98 -1.21 -2.95
C GLY A 233 8.18 -0.04 -2.38
N HIS A 234 8.66 1.20 -2.50
CA HIS A 234 7.93 2.38 -1.98
C HIS A 234 6.56 2.56 -2.63
N LEU A 235 6.44 2.28 -3.93
CA LEU A 235 5.21 2.34 -4.71
C LEU A 235 4.86 0.95 -5.28
N PRO A 236 3.58 0.67 -5.55
CA PRO A 236 2.38 1.49 -5.31
C PRO A 236 1.96 1.53 -3.82
N LEU A 237 1.17 2.54 -3.43
CA LEU A 237 0.72 2.73 -2.05
C LEU A 237 -0.55 1.93 -1.76
N THR A 238 -0.66 1.41 -0.53
CA THR A 238 -1.87 0.75 -0.04
C THR A 238 -2.24 1.36 1.29
N ASN A 239 -3.49 1.79 1.43
CA ASN A 239 -3.95 2.45 2.64
C ASN A 239 -3.95 1.48 3.84
N ALA A 240 -3.10 1.74 4.83
CA ALA A 240 -2.99 0.97 6.06
C ALA A 240 -3.77 1.57 7.26
N LEU A 241 -4.51 2.67 7.06
CA LEU A 241 -5.28 3.34 8.13
C LEU A 241 -6.34 2.43 8.76
N ARG A 242 -6.83 1.43 8.00
CA ARG A 242 -7.84 0.46 8.44
C ARG A 242 -7.23 -0.90 8.81
N GLY A 243 -5.93 -0.91 9.10
CA GLY A 243 -5.15 -2.12 9.38
C GLY A 243 -4.45 -2.67 8.14
N THR A 244 -3.66 -3.71 8.37
CA THR A 244 -2.77 -4.30 7.34
C THR A 244 -3.40 -5.46 6.57
N GLN A 245 -4.65 -5.83 6.89
CA GLN A 245 -5.34 -6.98 6.28
C GLN A 245 -5.51 -6.83 4.76
N LEU A 246 -5.85 -5.62 4.29
CA LEU A 246 -5.96 -5.35 2.85
C LEU A 246 -4.62 -5.57 2.16
N PHE A 247 -3.56 -4.98 2.71
CA PHE A 247 -2.24 -5.11 2.13
C PHE A 247 -1.74 -6.55 2.18
N GLN A 248 -2.00 -7.26 3.27
CA GLN A 248 -1.71 -8.68 3.38
C GLN A 248 -2.41 -9.48 2.29
N ALA A 249 -3.71 -9.26 2.08
CA ALA A 249 -4.47 -9.95 1.04
C ALA A 249 -3.89 -9.71 -0.37
N ILE A 250 -3.42 -8.49 -0.64
CA ILE A 250 -2.75 -8.16 -1.91
C ILE A 250 -1.43 -8.93 -2.00
N LEU A 251 -0.56 -8.87 -0.98
CA LEU A 251 0.76 -9.53 -1.01
C LEU A 251 0.69 -11.06 -1.01
N GLU A 252 -0.36 -11.64 -0.41
CA GLU A 252 -0.60 -13.09 -0.37
C GLU A 252 -1.43 -13.60 -1.54
N HIS A 253 -1.82 -12.72 -2.48
CA HIS A 253 -2.55 -13.08 -3.68
C HIS A 253 -1.80 -14.12 -4.54
N PRO A 254 -2.49 -15.10 -5.16
CA PRO A 254 -1.87 -16.13 -5.99
C PRO A 254 -1.14 -15.56 -7.21
N ALA A 255 -1.43 -14.32 -7.63
CA ALA A 255 -0.79 -13.68 -8.77
C ALA A 255 0.74 -13.63 -8.69
N TRP A 256 1.30 -13.59 -7.49
CA TRP A 256 2.74 -13.50 -7.26
C TRP A 256 3.40 -14.85 -6.97
N ASN A 257 2.64 -15.94 -6.95
CA ASN A 257 3.22 -17.26 -6.79
C ASN A 257 3.90 -17.61 -8.11
N LYS A 258 5.19 -17.96 -8.05
CA LYS A 258 5.88 -18.48 -9.22
C LYS A 258 5.11 -19.73 -9.68
N PRO A 259 4.87 -19.92 -10.99
CA PRO A 259 4.31 -21.18 -11.45
C PRO A 259 5.22 -22.29 -10.93
N ALA A 260 4.64 -23.27 -10.24
CA ALA A 260 5.39 -24.41 -9.76
C ALA A 260 6.16 -24.97 -10.95
N LYS A 261 7.49 -25.08 -10.84
CA LYS A 261 8.26 -25.81 -11.85
C LYS A 261 7.64 -27.21 -11.90
N LYS A 262 7.04 -27.57 -13.04
CA LYS A 262 6.56 -28.94 -13.25
C LYS A 262 7.71 -29.87 -12.87
N SER A 263 7.43 -30.86 -12.01
CA SER A 263 8.46 -31.82 -11.64
C SER A 263 8.93 -32.54 -12.92
N ILE A 264 10.17 -33.02 -12.95
CA ILE A 264 10.70 -33.75 -14.11
C ILE A 264 9.79 -34.93 -14.46
N ASP A 265 9.15 -35.53 -13.44
CA ASP A 265 8.19 -36.63 -13.59
C ASP A 265 6.91 -36.19 -14.33
N ASP A 266 6.41 -34.98 -14.07
CA ASP A 266 5.24 -34.43 -14.78
C ASP A 266 5.57 -34.13 -16.26
N ILE A 267 6.79 -33.64 -16.53
CA ILE A 267 7.27 -33.36 -17.88
C ILE A 267 7.44 -34.67 -18.68
N ALA A 268 8.01 -35.71 -18.06
CA ALA A 268 8.17 -37.02 -18.68
C ALA A 268 6.81 -37.68 -19.01
N LYS A 269 5.79 -37.47 -18.16
CA LYS A 269 4.45 -38.03 -18.33
C LYS A 269 3.63 -37.33 -19.42
N GLU A 270 3.86 -36.03 -19.66
CA GLU A 270 3.30 -35.31 -20.82
C GLU A 270 4.00 -35.75 -22.12
N ALA A 271 5.32 -35.89 -22.12
CA ALA A 271 6.08 -36.32 -23.32
C ALA A 271 5.72 -37.74 -23.81
N GLY A 272 5.40 -38.67 -22.90
CA GLY A 272 5.01 -40.04 -23.26
C GLY A 272 3.58 -40.20 -23.80
N LYS A 273 2.70 -39.19 -23.63
CA LYS A 273 1.32 -39.26 -24.14
C LYS A 273 1.20 -38.88 -25.62
N ASP A 274 2.11 -38.05 -26.14
CA ASP A 274 2.13 -37.67 -27.55
C ASP A 274 2.71 -38.75 -28.47
N THR A 275 3.39 -39.76 -27.92
CA THR A 275 4.06 -40.81 -28.71
C THR A 275 3.19 -42.04 -29.02
N LEU A 276 1.97 -42.13 -28.47
CA LEU A 276 1.07 -43.29 -28.60
C LEU A 276 -0.13 -43.07 -29.53
N LYS A 277 -0.09 -42.06 -30.40
CA LYS A 277 -1.03 -41.91 -31.51
C LYS A 277 -0.38 -42.41 -32.81
N PHE A 278 -0.37 -43.72 -33.01
CA PHE A 278 -0.15 -44.36 -34.30
C PHE A 278 -1.12 -45.52 -34.46
#